data_AF-A0ABD7L8M6-F1
#
_entry.id   AF-A0ABD7L8M6-F1
#
_cell.length_a   1.000
_cell.length_b   1.000
_cell.length_c   1.000
_cell.angle_alpha   90.00
_cell.angle_beta   90.00
_cell.angle_gamma   90.00
#
_symmetry.space_group_name_H-M   'P 1'
#
loop_
_entity.id
_entity.type
_entity.pdbx_description
1 polymer ?
#
loop_
_entity_poly.entity_id
_entity_poly.type
_entity_poly.pdbx_seq_one_letter_code
_entity_poly.pdbx_strand_id
1 'polypeptide(L)'
;MRYPREWQPDLRVTVRWLVDKKNEKTSGWYKAENVRIEPYITGQTAGVWAIFLAGDRVKIVVGNPSASDLAPNAGPPAASDPYVVQGAPDEEWNYEYPKGVVRGIQ
;
A
#
# COMPACT_ATOMS: atom_id res chain seq x y z
N MET A 1 5.39 9.26 13.82
CA MET A 1 5.47 7.81 13.56
C MET A 1 6.86 7.52 13.02
N ARG A 2 7.66 6.65 13.66
CA ARG A 2 8.99 6.27 13.14
C ARG A 2 8.82 4.93 12.43
N TYR A 3 9.06 4.88 11.13
CA TYR A 3 9.19 3.61 10.41
C TYR A 3 10.49 2.91 10.85
N PRO A 4 10.61 1.58 10.67
CA PRO A 4 11.80 0.87 11.11
C PRO A 4 13.04 1.47 10.45
N ARG A 5 14.11 1.69 11.24
CA ARG A 5 15.42 2.08 10.72
C ARG A 5 16.16 0.89 10.10
N GLU A 6 15.76 -0.31 10.50
CA GLU A 6 16.32 -1.58 10.06
C GLU A 6 15.18 -2.48 9.56
N TRP A 7 15.44 -3.20 8.47
CA TRP A 7 14.48 -4.10 7.89
C TRP A 7 14.27 -5.31 8.80
N GLN A 8 13.00 -5.64 9.06
CA GLN A 8 12.61 -6.85 9.77
C GLN A 8 11.99 -7.84 8.77
N PRO A 9 12.55 -9.05 8.62
CA PRO A 9 12.19 -9.98 7.55
C PRO A 9 10.71 -10.32 7.44
N ASP A 10 10.06 -10.47 8.59
CA ASP A 10 8.68 -10.91 8.68
C ASP A 10 7.70 -9.78 9.05
N LEU A 11 8.14 -8.53 8.96
CA LEU A 11 7.24 -7.40 9.17
C LEU A 11 6.17 -7.39 8.07
N ARG A 12 4.92 -7.49 8.51
CA ARG A 12 3.73 -7.46 7.67
C ARG A 12 2.83 -6.33 8.10
N VAL A 13 2.23 -5.66 7.13
CA VAL A 13 1.30 -4.56 7.38
C VAL A 13 -0.02 -4.80 6.64
N THR A 14 -1.07 -4.16 7.16
CA THR A 14 -2.32 -4.00 6.43
C THR A 14 -2.35 -2.60 5.83
N VAL A 15 -2.53 -2.53 4.52
CA VAL A 15 -2.68 -1.27 3.80
C VAL A 15 -4.14 -1.08 3.49
N ARG A 16 -4.72 0.07 3.86
CA ARG A 16 -6.09 0.47 3.53
C ARG A 16 -6.07 1.75 2.72
N TRP A 17 -6.86 1.82 1.68
CA TRP A 17 -6.98 3.02 0.85
C TRP A 17 -8.40 3.17 0.32
N LEU A 18 -8.85 4.41 0.20
CA LEU A 18 -10.13 4.76 -0.39
C LEU A 18 -9.94 4.93 -1.90
N VAL A 19 -10.67 4.16 -2.68
CA VAL A 19 -10.64 4.23 -4.15
C VAL A 19 -11.90 4.91 -4.65
N ASP A 20 -11.72 5.94 -5.48
CA ASP A 20 -12.78 6.50 -6.28
C ASP A 20 -12.61 6.08 -7.75
N LYS A 21 -13.38 5.07 -8.16
CA LYS A 21 -13.43 4.58 -9.55
C LYS A 21 -14.63 5.21 -10.26
N LYS A 22 -14.58 5.27 -11.60
CA LYS A 22 -15.71 5.75 -12.42
C LYS A 22 -17.02 4.99 -12.19
N ASN A 23 -16.97 3.77 -11.66
CA ASN A 23 -18.14 2.96 -11.33
C ASN A 23 -18.29 2.87 -9.80
N GLU A 24 -19.37 3.44 -9.27
CA GLU A 24 -19.67 3.46 -7.82
C GLU A 24 -19.68 2.06 -7.19
N LYS A 25 -20.07 1.00 -7.93
CA LYS A 25 -20.06 -0.39 -7.43
C LYS A 25 -18.67 -0.92 -7.13
N THR A 26 -17.63 -0.24 -7.64
CA THR A 26 -16.23 -0.63 -7.48
C THR A 26 -15.42 0.42 -6.71
N SER A 27 -16.04 1.55 -6.36
CA SER A 27 -15.49 2.56 -5.45
C SER A 27 -15.70 2.14 -3.99
N GLY A 28 -14.87 2.67 -3.10
CA GLY A 28 -14.92 2.37 -1.68
C GLY A 28 -13.54 2.06 -1.10
N TRP A 29 -13.52 1.66 0.15
CA TRP A 29 -12.33 1.19 0.84
C TRP A 29 -11.87 -0.14 0.28
N TYR A 30 -10.56 -0.24 0.06
CA TYR A 30 -9.85 -1.46 -0.28
C TYR A 30 -8.81 -1.73 0.79
N LYS A 31 -8.51 -3.00 1.00
CA LYS A 31 -7.43 -3.46 1.88
C LYS A 31 -6.56 -4.52 1.20
N ALA A 32 -5.28 -4.49 1.54
CA ALA A 32 -4.35 -5.59 1.32
C ALA A 32 -3.76 -5.97 2.68
N GLU A 33 -3.92 -7.24 3.05
CA GLU A 33 -3.39 -7.78 4.30
C GLU A 33 -2.08 -8.51 4.05
N ASN A 34 -1.29 -8.70 5.10
CA ASN A 34 -0.02 -9.43 5.05
C ASN A 34 0.99 -8.87 4.05
N VAL A 35 0.95 -7.56 3.77
CA VAL A 35 1.88 -6.92 2.83
C VAL A 35 3.26 -6.91 3.47
N ARG A 36 4.21 -7.61 2.85
CA ARG A 36 5.62 -7.59 3.26
C ARG A 36 6.28 -6.33 2.74
N ILE A 37 7.17 -5.77 3.56
CA ILE A 37 8.01 -4.65 3.14
C ILE A 37 9.24 -5.22 2.45
N GLU A 38 9.53 -4.71 1.26
CA GLU A 38 10.75 -5.07 0.53
C GLU A 38 12.01 -4.83 1.39
N PRO A 39 12.96 -5.78 1.42
CA PRO A 39 14.24 -5.61 2.10
C PRO A 39 14.95 -4.34 1.66
N TYR A 40 15.48 -3.61 2.63
CA TYR A 40 16.37 -2.48 2.39
C TYR A 40 17.62 -2.65 3.26
N ILE A 41 18.78 -2.37 2.65
CA ILE A 41 20.09 -2.62 3.26
C ILE A 41 20.77 -1.28 3.47
N THR A 42 20.25 -0.48 4.41
CA THR A 42 20.92 0.75 4.85
C THR A 42 20.22 1.34 6.08
N GLY A 43 20.98 2.06 6.92
CA GLY A 43 20.42 2.93 7.94
C GLY A 43 19.99 4.30 7.41
N GLN A 44 20.19 4.59 6.13
CA GLN A 44 19.75 5.80 5.43
C GLN A 44 18.39 5.53 4.76
N THR A 45 17.34 5.76 5.54
CA THR A 45 15.96 5.70 5.07
C THR A 45 15.41 7.12 4.95
N ALA A 46 14.69 7.39 3.86
CA ALA A 46 13.74 8.49 3.78
C ALA A 46 12.40 7.99 4.34
N GLY A 47 11.26 8.12 3.66
CA GLY A 47 9.95 7.64 4.13
C GLY A 47 9.54 6.20 3.79
N VAL A 48 8.25 5.92 3.99
CA VAL A 48 7.54 4.74 3.46
C VAL A 48 6.62 5.19 2.34
N TRP A 49 6.69 4.52 1.20
CA TRP A 49 5.86 4.76 0.04
C TRP A 49 4.96 3.56 -0.23
N ALA A 50 3.70 3.84 -0.55
CA ALA A 50 2.78 2.87 -1.11
C ALA A 50 2.67 3.12 -2.63
N ILE A 51 3.05 2.13 -3.42
CA ILE A 51 2.89 2.17 -4.88
C ILE A 51 1.57 1.46 -5.20
N PHE A 52 0.54 2.24 -5.51
CA PHE A 52 -0.75 1.72 -5.98
C PHE A 52 -0.67 1.39 -7.47
N LEU A 53 -1.04 0.17 -7.83
CA LEU A 53 -0.89 -0.39 -9.16
C LEU A 53 -2.25 -0.74 -9.75
N ALA A 54 -2.29 -0.79 -11.09
CA ALA A 54 -3.47 -1.22 -11.81
C ALA A 54 -3.93 -2.62 -11.34
N GLY A 55 -5.25 -2.79 -11.29
CA GLY A 55 -5.89 -3.99 -10.76
C GLY A 55 -5.93 -4.06 -9.23
N ASP A 56 -5.95 -2.92 -8.55
CA ASP A 56 -6.05 -2.82 -7.08
C ASP A 56 -4.89 -3.49 -6.33
N ARG A 57 -3.69 -3.43 -6.90
CA ARG A 57 -2.49 -4.00 -6.30
C ARG A 57 -1.68 -2.94 -5.57
N VAL A 58 -0.89 -3.35 -4.59
CA VAL A 58 -0.03 -2.44 -3.82
C VAL A 58 1.33 -3.06 -3.51
N LYS A 59 2.37 -2.24 -3.53
CA LYS A 59 3.70 -2.56 -2.96
C LYS A 59 4.06 -1.50 -1.92
N ILE A 60 4.69 -1.93 -0.82
CA ILE A 60 5.26 -1.02 0.18
C ILE A 60 6.78 -1.02 0.04
N VAL A 61 7.33 0.18 -0.13
CA VAL A 61 8.77 0.41 -0.29
C VAL A 61 9.24 1.43 0.75
N VAL A 62 10.34 1.14 1.42
CA VAL A 62 11.05 2.15 2.22
C VAL A 62 12.06 2.83 1.31
N GLY A 63 11.95 4.14 1.15
CA GLY A 63 12.87 4.86 0.28
C GLY A 63 14.26 4.87 0.88
N ASN A 64 15.20 4.42 0.08
CA ASN A 64 16.60 4.27 0.41
C ASN A 64 17.42 4.42 -0.89
N PRO A 65 18.75 4.60 -0.86
CA PRO A 65 19.56 4.78 -2.05
C PRO A 65 19.45 3.65 -3.10
N SER A 66 19.04 2.45 -2.68
CA SER A 66 18.84 1.27 -3.55
C SER A 66 17.38 1.02 -3.94
N ALA A 67 16.43 1.88 -3.55
CA ALA A 67 15.00 1.72 -3.88
C ALA A 67 14.73 2.03 -5.36
N SER A 68 14.91 1.05 -6.25
CA SER A 68 14.78 1.22 -7.70
C SER A 68 13.39 1.68 -8.13
N ASP A 69 12.34 1.22 -7.45
CA ASP A 69 10.94 1.53 -7.79
C ASP A 69 10.54 2.98 -7.50
N LEU A 70 11.38 3.72 -6.77
CA LEU A 70 11.17 5.14 -6.46
C LEU A 70 12.08 6.05 -7.31
N ALA A 71 12.86 5.49 -8.24
CA ALA A 71 13.71 6.29 -9.12
C ALA A 71 12.86 7.15 -10.09
N PRO A 72 13.32 8.33 -10.52
CA PRO A 72 12.55 9.26 -11.36
C PRO A 72 12.01 8.69 -12.68
N ASN A 73 12.60 7.61 -13.19
CA ASN A 73 12.20 6.93 -14.44
C ASN A 73 11.83 5.46 -14.20
N ALA A 74 11.50 5.09 -12.97
CA ALA A 74 11.04 3.75 -12.67
C ALA A 74 9.73 3.47 -13.40
N GLY A 75 9.68 2.33 -14.11
CA GLY A 75 8.41 1.74 -14.53
C GLY A 75 7.64 1.18 -13.31
N PRO A 76 6.39 0.71 -13.49
CA PRO A 76 5.70 0.02 -12.43
C PRO A 76 6.48 -1.24 -12.01
N PRO A 77 6.44 -1.65 -10.73
CA PRO A 77 6.91 -2.95 -10.29
C PRO A 77 6.40 -4.07 -11.19
N ALA A 78 7.26 -5.07 -11.44
CA ALA A 78 6.92 -6.20 -12.28
C ALA A 78 5.69 -6.95 -11.74
N ALA A 79 4.89 -7.54 -12.63
CA ALA A 79 3.74 -8.33 -12.20
C ALA A 79 4.12 -9.55 -11.35
N SER A 80 5.36 -10.04 -11.49
CA SER A 80 5.94 -11.14 -10.73
C SER A 80 6.67 -10.70 -9.45
N ASP A 81 6.64 -9.41 -9.10
CA ASP A 81 7.29 -8.90 -7.89
C ASP A 81 6.62 -9.52 -6.63
N PRO A 82 7.38 -10.22 -5.77
CA PRO A 82 6.83 -10.94 -4.62
C PRO A 82 6.37 -10.03 -3.46
N TYR A 83 6.62 -8.73 -3.56
CA TYR A 83 6.16 -7.69 -2.62
C TYR A 83 4.93 -6.93 -3.13
N VAL A 84 4.49 -7.20 -4.36
CA VAL A 84 3.19 -6.73 -4.88
C VAL A 84 2.09 -7.65 -4.36
N VAL A 85 1.11 -7.07 -3.69
CA VAL A 85 -0.02 -7.79 -3.11
C VAL A 85 -1.33 -7.29 -3.71
N GLN A 86 -2.26 -8.22 -3.92
CA GLN A 86 -3.61 -7.92 -4.38
C GLN A 86 -4.45 -7.34 -3.25
N GLY A 87 -5.04 -6.17 -3.49
CA GLY A 87 -6.09 -5.62 -2.65
C GLY A 87 -7.46 -6.19 -2.98
N ALA A 88 -8.36 -6.11 -2.01
CA ALA A 88 -9.77 -6.45 -2.14
C ALA A 88 -10.63 -5.38 -1.46
N PRO A 89 -11.92 -5.27 -1.81
CA PRO A 89 -12.85 -4.43 -1.07
C PRO A 89 -12.79 -4.71 0.43
N ASP A 90 -12.71 -3.65 1.24
CA ASP A 90 -12.72 -3.74 2.70
C ASP A 90 -14.17 -3.62 3.19
N GLU A 91 -14.86 -4.75 3.36
CA GLU A 91 -16.27 -4.77 3.77
C GLU A 91 -16.51 -4.06 5.11
N GLU A 92 -15.59 -4.23 6.07
CA GLU A 92 -15.65 -3.59 7.39
C GLU A 92 -15.59 -2.07 7.25
N TRP A 93 -14.58 -1.55 6.54
CA TRP A 93 -14.42 -0.11 6.38
C TRP A 93 -15.46 0.52 5.45
N ASN A 94 -15.95 -0.22 4.45
CA ASN A 94 -17.07 0.25 3.63
C ASN A 94 -18.37 0.35 4.42
N TYR A 95 -18.54 -0.46 5.48
CA TYR A 95 -19.69 -0.39 6.38
C TYR A 95 -19.55 0.74 7.41
N GLU A 96 -18.40 0.85 8.07
CA GLU A 96 -18.16 1.83 9.16
C GLU A 96 -17.88 3.24 8.64
N TYR A 97 -17.21 3.34 7.49
CA TYR A 97 -16.73 4.60 6.91
C TYR A 97 -17.12 4.76 5.43
N PRO A 98 -18.41 4.67 5.06
CA PRO A 98 -18.83 4.75 3.66
C PRO A 98 -18.30 6.03 2.99
N LYS A 99 -17.63 5.89 1.85
CA LYS A 99 -16.97 6.99 1.11
C LYS A 99 -16.00 7.83 1.98
N GLY A 100 -15.44 7.24 3.04
CA GLY A 100 -14.51 7.89 3.95
C GLY A 100 -15.14 8.73 5.06
N VAL A 101 -16.46 8.68 5.23
CA VAL A 101 -17.20 9.42 6.26
C VAL A 101 -17.71 8.46 7.33
N VAL A 102 -17.59 8.82 8.61
CA VAL A 102 -18.09 7.99 9.73
C VAL A 102 -19.59 7.78 9.58
N ARG A 103 -20.02 6.52 9.63
CA ARG A 103 -21.44 6.19 9.56
C ARG A 103 -22.20 6.75 10.77
N GLY A 104 -23.36 7.34 10.51
CA GLY A 104 -24.26 7.84 11.55
C GLY A 104 -23.93 9.24 12.06
N ILE A 105 -22.92 9.91 11.49
CA ILE A 105 -22.63 11.33 11.73
C ILE A 105 -22.73 12.02 10.37
N GLN A 106 -23.87 12.68 10.12
CA GLN A 106 -24.13 13.50 8.94
C GLN A 106 -24.69 14.85 9.37
#